data_AF-A0A317CPN1-F1
#
_entry.id   AF-A0A317CPN1-F1
#
_cell.length_a   1.000
_cell.length_b   1.000
_cell.length_c   1.000
_cell.angle_alpha   90.00
_cell.angle_beta   90.00
_cell.angle_gamma   90.00
#
_symmetry.space_group_name_H-M   'P 1'
#
loop_
_entity.id
_entity.type
_entity.pdbx_description
1 polymer ?
#
loop_
_entity_poly.entity_id
_entity_poly.type
_entity_poly.pdbx_seq_one_letter_code
_entity_poly.pdbx_strand_id
1 'polypeptide(L)'
;MNTPPLLQTFLLCCLFSSVNATTQPPVDADATKSSEAAINNDLIAKVMLTDEEQQFIEAECMRFAVDDEVPVDDLADYIAICNSELTVAVKTALLERRAKAKGRARISNKVKSRTPDQPQPL
;
A
#
# COMPACT_ATOMS: atom_id res chain seq x y z
N MET A 1 52.54 37.54 -21.64
CA MET A 1 52.36 36.53 -22.70
C MET A 1 52.42 35.18 -22.00
N ASN A 2 51.41 34.30 -21.92
CA ASN A 2 50.11 34.18 -22.55
C ASN A 2 49.20 33.39 -21.59
N THR A 3 48.00 33.89 -21.33
CA THR A 3 46.78 33.06 -21.30
C THR A 3 46.22 33.08 -22.74
N PRO A 4 45.42 32.09 -23.23
CA PRO A 4 44.05 31.88 -22.75
C PRO A 4 43.56 30.40 -22.93
N PRO A 5 42.25 30.07 -23.06
CA PRO A 5 41.56 29.19 -22.12
C PRO A 5 40.99 27.90 -22.76
N LEU A 6 40.76 26.85 -21.98
CA LEU A 6 39.95 25.70 -22.40
C LEU A 6 38.47 26.01 -22.18
N LEU A 7 37.84 26.57 -23.22
CA LEU A 7 36.41 26.89 -23.23
C LEU A 7 35.86 26.58 -24.63
N GLN A 8 35.73 25.31 -24.99
CA GLN A 8 35.03 24.89 -26.21
C GLN A 8 34.83 23.37 -26.27
N THR A 9 33.67 22.88 -25.79
CA THR A 9 32.86 21.82 -26.44
C THR A 9 31.59 21.54 -25.61
N PHE A 10 30.73 22.55 -25.50
CA PHE A 10 29.34 22.39 -25.06
C PHE A 10 28.43 23.04 -26.10
N LEU A 11 28.35 22.46 -27.30
CA LEU A 11 27.34 22.80 -28.30
C LEU A 11 27.51 21.92 -29.53
N LEU A 12 26.70 20.86 -29.64
CA LEU A 12 26.00 20.43 -30.86
C LEU A 12 25.35 19.05 -30.60
N CYS A 13 24.11 19.03 -30.13
CA CYS A 13 23.25 17.84 -30.24
C CYS A 13 21.76 18.22 -30.29
N CYS A 14 21.44 19.35 -30.93
CA CYS A 14 20.07 19.81 -31.10
C CYS A 14 19.69 19.98 -32.57
N LEU A 15 19.93 18.97 -33.42
CA LEU A 15 19.37 18.93 -34.77
C LEU A 15 19.19 17.49 -35.26
N PHE A 16 18.11 16.83 -34.84
CA PHE A 16 17.40 15.86 -35.69
C PHE A 16 15.91 15.90 -35.34
N SER A 17 15.17 16.68 -36.13
CA SER A 17 13.72 16.54 -36.25
C SER A 17 13.44 15.35 -37.18
N SER A 18 12.95 14.25 -36.62
CA SER A 18 12.20 13.25 -37.38
C SER A 18 10.85 13.07 -36.70
N VAL A 19 9.85 13.76 -37.26
CA VAL A 19 8.44 13.52 -37.00
C VAL A 19 8.15 12.09 -37.45
N ASN A 20 7.87 11.20 -36.51
CA ASN A 20 7.20 9.95 -36.81
C ASN A 20 6.04 9.81 -35.84
N ALA A 21 4.82 9.82 -36.39
CA ALA A 21 3.59 9.62 -35.66
C ALA A 21 3.57 8.20 -35.09
N THR A 22 3.85 8.08 -33.80
CA THR A 22 3.57 6.88 -33.02
C THR A 22 2.58 7.26 -31.93
N THR A 23 1.38 6.77 -32.13
CA THR A 23 0.26 6.62 -31.20
C THR A 23 0.73 6.58 -29.75
N GLN A 24 0.36 7.61 -28.97
CA GLN A 24 0.43 7.52 -27.51
C GLN A 24 -0.43 6.31 -27.09
N PRO A 25 0.12 5.31 -26.37
CA PRO A 25 -0.76 4.43 -25.62
C PRO A 25 -1.54 5.33 -24.65
N PRO A 26 -2.86 5.17 -24.53
CA PRO A 26 -3.62 5.92 -23.55
C PRO A 26 -2.94 5.72 -22.20
N VAL A 27 -2.72 6.82 -21.50
CA VAL A 27 -2.51 6.81 -20.06
C VAL A 27 -3.65 6.00 -19.47
N ASP A 28 -3.39 4.74 -19.19
CA ASP A 28 -4.08 4.03 -18.13
C ASP A 28 -3.70 4.80 -16.87
N ALA A 29 -4.44 5.87 -16.62
CA ALA A 29 -4.76 6.27 -15.27
C ALA A 29 -5.52 5.07 -14.70
N ASP A 30 -4.76 4.02 -14.34
CA ASP A 30 -5.27 2.98 -13.48
C ASP A 30 -5.68 3.72 -12.24
N ALA A 31 -7.00 3.89 -12.16
CA ALA A 31 -7.63 4.56 -11.10
C ALA A 31 -7.22 3.76 -9.87
N THR A 32 -6.27 4.30 -9.12
CA THR A 32 -6.32 4.24 -7.67
C THR A 32 -7.63 4.93 -7.31
N LYS A 33 -8.75 4.26 -7.59
CA LYS A 33 -9.92 4.29 -6.75
C LYS A 33 -9.38 3.74 -5.45
N SER A 34 -8.78 4.65 -4.70
CA SER A 34 -9.07 4.74 -3.29
C SER A 34 -10.59 4.76 -3.22
N SER A 35 -11.20 3.57 -3.23
CA SER A 35 -12.38 3.42 -2.43
C SER A 35 -11.83 3.64 -1.03
N GLU A 36 -11.78 4.91 -0.61
CA GLU A 36 -11.95 5.26 0.78
C GLU A 36 -13.31 4.64 1.16
N ALA A 37 -13.30 3.33 1.40
CA ALA A 37 -14.32 2.67 2.15
C ALA A 37 -14.22 3.38 3.48
N ALA A 38 -15.09 4.37 3.69
CA ALA A 38 -15.09 5.25 4.84
C ALA A 38 -14.71 4.43 6.06
N ILE A 39 -13.45 4.59 6.49
CA ILE A 39 -12.84 3.68 7.43
C ILE A 39 -13.58 3.97 8.73
N ASN A 40 -14.42 3.02 9.14
CA ASN A 40 -15.25 3.21 10.31
C ASN A 40 -14.34 3.07 11.53
N ASN A 41 -13.83 4.21 12.01
CA ASN A 41 -12.88 4.30 13.13
C ASN A 41 -13.39 3.54 14.37
N ASP A 42 -14.71 3.52 14.59
CA ASP A 42 -15.32 2.77 15.70
C ASP A 42 -15.15 1.25 15.58
N LEU A 43 -15.07 0.73 14.34
CA LEU A 43 -14.84 -0.69 14.11
C LEU A 43 -13.36 -1.04 14.24
N ILE A 44 -12.46 -0.15 13.82
CA ILE A 44 -11.01 -0.29 14.02
C ILE A 44 -10.68 -0.30 15.51
N ALA A 45 -11.26 0.61 16.29
CA ALA A 45 -11.04 0.69 17.73
C ALA A 45 -11.39 -0.63 18.46
N LYS A 46 -12.34 -1.40 17.93
CA LYS A 46 -12.76 -2.70 18.47
C LYS A 46 -11.85 -3.86 18.05
N VAL A 47 -10.97 -3.67 17.08
CA VAL A 47 -9.96 -4.68 16.73
C VAL A 47 -8.87 -4.64 17.79
N MET A 48 -8.83 -5.69 18.60
CA MET A 48 -7.74 -5.94 19.53
C MET A 48 -6.59 -6.60 18.80
N LEU A 49 -5.38 -6.12 19.06
CA LEU A 49 -4.14 -6.77 18.69
C LEU A 49 -3.71 -7.71 19.82
N THR A 50 -3.02 -8.78 19.49
CA THR A 50 -2.34 -9.60 20.50
C THR A 50 -1.05 -8.93 20.95
N ASP A 51 -0.51 -9.39 22.07
CA ASP A 51 0.78 -8.88 22.58
C ASP A 51 1.90 -9.14 21.57
N GLU A 52 1.86 -10.27 20.85
CA GLU A 52 2.82 -10.59 19.80
C GLU A 52 2.70 -9.66 18.59
N GLU A 53 1.48 -9.31 18.17
CA GLU A 53 1.24 -8.35 17.10
C GLU A 53 1.74 -6.94 17.48
N GLN A 54 1.55 -6.55 18.75
CA GLN A 54 2.05 -5.28 19.28
C GLN A 54 3.57 -5.24 19.32
N GLN A 55 4.22 -6.29 19.83
CA GLN A 55 5.69 -6.40 19.84
C GLN A 55 6.27 -6.40 18.43
N PHE A 56 5.59 -7.03 17.48
CA PHE A 56 6.00 -6.99 16.09
C PHE A 56 5.95 -5.57 15.51
N ILE A 57 4.88 -4.81 15.79
CA ILE A 57 4.76 -3.41 15.37
C ILE A 57 5.89 -2.56 15.96
N GLU A 58 6.18 -2.72 17.26
CA GLU A 58 7.26 -1.98 17.92
C GLU A 58 8.63 -2.29 17.30
N ALA A 59 8.92 -3.57 17.05
CA ALA A 59 10.17 -4.00 16.43
C ALA A 59 10.31 -3.46 15.00
N GLU A 60 9.22 -3.44 14.24
CA GLU A 60 9.22 -2.93 12.87
C GLU A 60 9.41 -1.40 12.84
N CYS A 61 8.81 -0.67 13.77
CA CYS A 61 9.03 0.76 13.90
C CYS A 61 10.47 1.10 14.28
N MET A 62 11.10 0.30 15.15
CA MET A 62 12.52 0.44 15.45
C MET A 62 13.39 0.17 14.21
N ARG A 63 13.02 -0.82 13.40
CA ARG A 63 13.71 -1.12 12.14
C ARG A 63 13.59 0.04 11.15
N PHE A 64 12.40 0.61 10.97
CA PHE A 64 12.20 1.78 10.12
C PHE A 64 13.00 2.99 10.61
N ALA A 65 13.05 3.24 11.91
CA ALA A 65 13.86 4.33 12.45
C ALA A 65 15.36 4.17 12.13
N VAL A 66 15.87 2.93 12.13
CA VAL A 66 17.25 2.63 11.73
C VAL A 66 17.43 2.82 10.22
N ASP A 67 16.52 2.28 9.42
CA ASP A 67 16.57 2.35 7.95
C ASP A 67 16.46 3.81 7.44
N ASP A 68 15.68 4.65 8.14
CA ASP A 68 15.47 6.08 7.84
C ASP A 68 16.54 6.99 8.46
N GLU A 69 17.53 6.42 9.18
CA GLU A 69 18.60 7.15 9.88
C GLU A 69 18.07 8.23 10.85
N VAL A 70 16.99 7.93 11.58
CA VAL A 70 16.33 8.88 12.48
C VAL A 70 17.28 9.30 13.62
N PRO A 71 17.49 10.62 13.83
CA PRO A 71 18.30 11.12 14.94
C PRO A 71 17.77 10.67 16.29
N VAL A 72 18.66 10.46 17.26
CA VAL A 72 18.28 10.03 18.63
C VAL A 72 17.32 11.03 19.29
N ASP A 73 17.48 12.32 19.01
CA ASP A 73 16.64 13.39 19.57
C ASP A 73 15.18 13.30 19.07
N ASP A 74 14.96 12.76 17.87
CA ASP A 74 13.63 12.62 17.24
C ASP A 74 13.07 11.20 17.35
N LEU A 75 13.87 10.23 17.83
CA LEU A 75 13.55 8.81 17.82
C LEU A 75 12.26 8.48 18.59
N ALA A 76 12.05 9.09 19.75
CA ALA A 76 10.86 8.81 20.56
C ALA A 76 9.56 9.22 19.86
N ASP A 77 9.55 10.41 19.25
CA ASP A 77 8.39 10.93 18.52
C ASP A 77 8.14 10.14 17.24
N TYR A 78 9.21 9.81 16.51
CA TYR A 78 9.13 8.94 15.34
C TYR A 78 8.50 7.59 15.70
N ILE A 79 8.98 6.93 16.74
CA ILE A 79 8.48 5.63 17.18
C ILE A 79 7.03 5.72 17.65
N ALA A 80 6.64 6.79 18.35
CA ALA A 80 5.26 6.99 18.76
C ALA A 80 4.30 7.13 17.56
N ILE A 81 4.68 7.94 16.57
CA ILE A 81 3.89 8.14 15.34
C ILE A 81 3.83 6.83 14.56
N CYS A 82 4.97 6.18 14.33
CA CYS A 82 5.02 4.91 13.61
C CYS A 82 4.14 3.85 14.28
N ASN A 83 4.23 3.68 15.60
CA ASN A 83 3.40 2.73 16.33
C ASN A 83 1.91 3.02 16.12
N SER A 84 1.50 4.30 16.20
CA SER A 84 0.11 4.71 15.97
C SER A 84 -0.37 4.35 14.57
N GLU A 85 0.37 4.78 13.54
CA GLU A 85 0.01 4.57 12.14
C GLU A 85 -0.01 3.09 11.77
N LEU A 86 1.04 2.34 12.15
CA LEU A 86 1.14 0.93 11.83
C LEU A 86 0.09 0.10 12.59
N THR A 87 -0.25 0.47 13.83
CA THR A 87 -1.37 -0.12 14.56
C THR A 87 -2.70 0.06 13.80
N VAL A 88 -2.98 1.26 13.29
CA VAL A 88 -4.19 1.52 12.49
C VAL A 88 -4.18 0.67 11.22
N ALA A 89 -3.06 0.61 10.51
CA ALA A 89 -2.91 -0.18 9.30
C ALA A 89 -3.18 -1.68 9.55
N VAL A 90 -2.56 -2.26 10.60
CA VAL A 90 -2.74 -3.67 10.97
C VAL A 90 -4.19 -3.95 11.35
N LYS A 91 -4.81 -3.11 12.19
CA LYS A 91 -6.21 -3.27 12.58
C LYS A 91 -7.16 -3.19 11.38
N THR A 92 -6.90 -2.28 10.45
CA THR A 92 -7.65 -2.16 9.20
C THR A 92 -7.55 -3.43 8.37
N ALA A 93 -6.33 -3.93 8.16
CA ALA A 93 -6.09 -5.17 7.41
C ALA A 93 -6.79 -6.38 8.05
N LEU A 94 -6.76 -6.50 9.38
CA LEU A 94 -7.46 -7.54 10.12
C LEU A 94 -8.98 -7.44 9.95
N LEU A 95 -9.54 -6.24 10.03
CA LEU A 95 -10.96 -5.99 9.83
C LEU A 95 -11.40 -6.40 8.42
N GLU A 96 -10.66 -5.99 7.41
CA GLU A 96 -10.92 -6.37 6.03
C GLU A 96 -10.85 -7.89 5.82
N ARG A 97 -9.82 -8.54 6.37
CA ARG A 97 -9.66 -9.99 6.29
C ARG A 97 -10.87 -10.71 6.89
N ARG A 98 -11.35 -10.24 8.05
CA ARG A 98 -12.56 -10.78 8.70
C ARG A 98 -13.82 -10.55 7.85
N ALA A 99 -13.96 -9.38 7.23
CA ALA A 99 -15.08 -9.07 6.34
C ALA A 99 -15.08 -9.97 5.08
N LYS A 100 -13.92 -10.11 4.43
CA LYS A 100 -13.70 -10.98 3.27
C LYS A 100 -14.01 -12.44 3.60
N ALA A 101 -13.56 -12.93 4.77
CA ALA A 101 -13.86 -14.29 5.23
C ALA A 101 -15.37 -14.52 5.47
N LYS A 102 -16.06 -13.58 6.13
CA LYS A 102 -17.52 -13.64 6.33
C LYS A 102 -18.28 -13.64 5.00
N GLY A 103 -17.84 -12.84 4.02
CA GLY A 103 -18.40 -12.83 2.67
C GLY A 103 -18.29 -14.19 1.98
N ARG A 104 -17.10 -14.83 2.05
CA ARG A 104 -16.88 -16.19 1.50
C ARG A 104 -17.77 -17.23 2.17
N ALA A 105 -17.91 -17.21 3.50
CA ALA A 105 -18.78 -18.13 4.23
C ALA A 105 -20.26 -17.98 3.84
N ARG A 106 -20.74 -16.73 3.66
CA ARG A 106 -22.11 -16.47 3.20
C ARG A 106 -22.36 -17.00 1.79
N ILE A 107 -21.39 -16.85 0.87
CA ILE A 107 -21.49 -17.38 -0.49
C ILE A 107 -21.53 -18.91 -0.45
N SER A 108 -20.64 -19.56 0.32
CA SER A 108 -20.60 -21.02 0.47
C SER A 108 -21.93 -21.57 1.01
N ASN A 109 -22.51 -20.95 2.03
CA ASN A 109 -23.81 -21.36 2.58
C ASN A 109 -24.95 -21.18 1.58
N LYS A 110 -24.94 -20.10 0.78
CA LYS A 110 -25.94 -19.84 -0.27
C LYS A 110 -25.84 -20.82 -1.43
N VAL A 111 -24.64 -21.30 -1.75
CA VAL A 111 -24.43 -22.36 -2.77
C VAL A 111 -24.94 -23.70 -2.24
N LYS A 112 -24.64 -24.05 -0.99
CA LYS A 112 -25.11 -25.30 -0.37
C LYS A 112 -26.64 -25.38 -0.30
N SER A 113 -27.31 -24.27 0.04
CA SER A 113 -28.78 -24.19 0.08
C SER A 113 -29.46 -24.18 -1.30
N ARG A 114 -28.69 -24.12 -2.40
CA ARG A 114 -29.21 -24.10 -3.78
C ARG A 114 -28.96 -25.40 -4.53
N THR A 115 -28.35 -26.39 -3.90
CA THR A 115 -28.28 -27.75 -4.42
C THR A 115 -29.69 -28.34 -4.32
N PRO A 116 -30.41 -28.60 -5.43
CA PRO A 116 -31.69 -29.28 -5.39
C PRO A 116 -31.44 -30.72 -4.93
N ASP A 117 -32.21 -31.19 -3.95
CA ASP A 117 -32.31 -32.61 -3.63
C ASP A 117 -32.52 -33.39 -4.93
N GLN A 118 -31.55 -34.22 -5.25
CA GLN A 118 -31.60 -35.13 -6.39
C GLN A 118 -32.78 -36.10 -6.16
N PRO A 119 -33.68 -36.32 -7.15
CA PRO A 119 -34.82 -37.21 -6.96
C PRO A 119 -34.32 -38.62 -6.68
N GLN A 120 -34.82 -39.24 -5.59
CA GLN A 120 -34.56 -40.65 -5.31
C GLN A 120 -35.24 -41.52 -6.39
N PRO A 121 -34.54 -42.50 -6.99
CA PRO A 121 -35.20 -43.48 -7.84
C PRO A 121 -36.06 -44.42 -7.00
N LEU A 122 -37.23 -44.76 -7.54
CA LEU A 122 -38.23 -45.68 -6.97
C LEU A 122 -37.70 -47.10 -6.76
#